data_AF-A0A7C4J5U8-F1
#
_entry.id   AF-A0A7C4J5U8-F1
#
_cell.length_a   1.000
_cell.length_b   1.000
_cell.length_c   1.000
_cell.angle_alpha   90.00
_cell.angle_beta   90.00
_cell.angle_gamma   90.00
#
_symmetry.space_group_name_H-M   'P 1'
#
loop_
_entity.id
_entity.type
_entity.pdbx_description
1 polymer ?
#
loop_
_entity_poly.entity_id
_entity_poly.type
_entity_poly.pdbx_seq_one_letter_code
_entity_poly.pdbx_strand_id
1 'polypeptide(L)'
;MPNPLSFQQIILTLQNYWTGRGCTLWQPYNHQVGAGTMNPATALRVLGPEPWNVAYVEPSVRTDDGRYGDNPNRLQQHTQFQVILKPDPGNPQEIYLESLFALGIKREEHDIRFVEDNWESPALGAWGLGWEVWLDGQEITQFTYFQQAGGLELEPVSVEITYGLERIVLALQGKDAVWDIDWLDPANGKLTYGDIFRRAEVEHCTYYFDVADVEG
;
A
#
# COMPACT_ATOMS: atom_id res chain seq x y z
N MET A 1 -13.43 -22.43 -10.49
CA MET A 1 -12.51 -21.31 -10.74
C MET A 1 -11.25 -21.59 -9.92
N PRO A 2 -10.04 -21.18 -10.35
CA PRO A 2 -8.89 -21.25 -9.46
C PRO A 2 -9.20 -20.46 -8.18
N ASN A 3 -8.72 -20.94 -7.03
CA ASN A 3 -8.89 -20.22 -5.78
C ASN A 3 -8.18 -18.85 -5.89
N PRO A 4 -8.76 -17.78 -5.31
CA PRO A 4 -8.10 -16.48 -5.25
C PRO A 4 -6.77 -16.59 -4.48
N LEU A 5 -5.82 -15.71 -4.80
CA LEU A 5 -4.53 -15.68 -4.14
C LEU A 5 -4.70 -15.33 -2.64
N SER A 6 -3.93 -16.01 -1.80
CA SER A 6 -3.78 -15.65 -0.38
C SER A 6 -3.01 -14.32 -0.22
N PHE A 7 -3.12 -13.68 0.94
CA PHE A 7 -2.44 -12.41 1.22
C PHE A 7 -0.92 -12.52 1.00
N GLN A 8 -0.30 -13.61 1.46
CA GLN A 8 1.13 -13.84 1.25
C GLN A 8 1.48 -14.02 -0.24
N GLN A 9 0.64 -14.73 -1.01
CA GLN A 9 0.86 -14.88 -2.45
C GLN A 9 0.73 -13.54 -3.19
N ILE A 10 -0.20 -12.66 -2.80
CA ILE A 10 -0.33 -11.32 -3.37
C ILE A 10 0.95 -10.50 -3.18
N ILE A 11 1.53 -10.51 -1.97
CA ILE A 11 2.82 -9.85 -1.71
C ILE A 11 3.91 -10.41 -2.63
N LEU A 12 4.08 -11.73 -2.67
CA LEU A 12 5.11 -12.37 -3.49
C LEU A 12 4.92 -12.08 -4.98
N THR A 13 3.68 -12.07 -5.46
CA THR A 13 3.36 -11.75 -6.87
C THR A 13 3.73 -10.31 -7.20
N LEU A 14 3.41 -9.34 -6.35
CA LEU A 14 3.81 -7.95 -6.56
C LEU A 14 5.34 -7.77 -6.52
N GLN A 15 6.02 -8.40 -5.55
CA GLN A 15 7.49 -8.38 -5.48
C GLN A 15 8.12 -8.93 -6.76
N ASN A 16 7.66 -10.09 -7.24
CA ASN A 16 8.14 -10.68 -8.49
C ASN A 16 7.80 -9.83 -9.71
N TYR A 17 6.59 -9.27 -9.76
CA TYR A 17 6.12 -8.44 -10.88
C TYR A 17 7.00 -7.19 -11.05
N TRP A 18 7.26 -6.50 -9.95
CA TRP A 18 8.01 -5.23 -9.96
C TRP A 18 9.52 -5.45 -10.08
N THR A 19 10.09 -6.51 -9.47
CA THR A 19 11.50 -6.86 -9.69
C THR A 19 11.76 -7.32 -11.11
N GLY A 20 10.82 -8.03 -11.74
CA GLY A 20 10.85 -8.37 -13.17
C GLY A 20 10.85 -7.15 -14.11
N ARG A 21 10.48 -5.96 -13.59
CA ARG A 21 10.51 -4.67 -14.30
C ARG A 21 11.66 -3.76 -13.86
N GLY A 22 12.66 -4.30 -13.17
CA GLY A 22 13.86 -3.57 -12.80
C GLY A 22 13.70 -2.71 -11.54
N CYS A 23 12.67 -2.93 -10.73
CA CYS A 23 12.63 -2.35 -9.39
C CYS A 23 13.57 -3.09 -8.44
N THR A 24 14.33 -2.34 -7.64
CA THR A 24 15.03 -2.89 -6.49
C THR A 24 13.99 -3.35 -5.46
N LEU A 25 14.09 -4.59 -4.99
CA LEU A 25 13.28 -5.06 -3.88
C LEU A 25 13.85 -4.49 -2.56
N TRP A 26 13.08 -3.62 -1.90
CA TRP A 26 13.45 -3.03 -0.62
C TRP A 26 12.73 -3.71 0.54
N GLN A 27 13.12 -3.39 1.77
CA GLN A 27 12.54 -3.96 2.99
C GLN A 27 11.73 -2.89 3.73
N PRO A 28 10.71 -3.31 4.52
CA PRO A 28 10.02 -2.43 5.44
C PRO A 28 10.99 -1.63 6.30
N TYR A 29 10.64 -0.39 6.61
CA TYR A 29 11.48 0.43 7.47
C TYR A 29 11.43 -0.09 8.91
N ASN A 30 12.54 0.00 9.63
CA ASN A 30 12.63 -0.49 11.00
C ASN A 30 11.99 0.46 12.04
N HIS A 31 11.40 1.57 11.60
CA HIS A 31 10.66 2.52 12.43
C HIS A 31 9.21 2.60 11.99
N GLN A 32 8.32 2.93 12.92
CA GLN A 32 6.92 3.18 12.60
C GLN A 32 6.78 4.38 11.67
N VAL A 33 6.06 4.18 10.57
CA VAL A 33 5.75 5.19 9.57
C VAL A 33 4.28 5.11 9.20
N GLY A 34 3.67 6.24 8.80
CA GLY A 34 2.25 6.29 8.42
C GLY A 34 1.95 5.92 6.97
N ALA A 35 3.00 5.83 6.15
CA ALA A 35 2.95 5.43 4.74
C ALA A 35 4.35 5.04 4.24
N GLY A 36 4.40 4.25 3.16
CA GLY A 36 5.61 3.95 2.38
C GLY A 36 6.38 5.19 1.95
N THR A 37 5.68 6.30 1.71
CA THR A 37 6.30 7.60 1.37
C THR A 37 7.35 8.07 2.38
N MET A 38 7.18 7.74 3.67
CA MET A 38 8.10 8.15 4.73
C MET A 38 9.34 7.24 4.87
N ASN A 39 9.36 6.07 4.23
CA ASN A 39 10.54 5.21 4.21
C ASN A 39 11.68 5.96 3.48
N PRO A 40 12.93 5.93 3.96
CA PRO A 40 14.07 6.57 3.29
C PRO A 40 14.26 6.14 1.83
N ALA A 41 13.84 4.94 1.45
CA ALA A 41 13.85 4.46 0.07
C ALA A 41 12.87 5.20 -0.85
N THR A 42 11.92 5.96 -0.30
CA THR A 42 11.10 6.95 -1.01
C THR A 42 11.56 8.36 -0.64
N ALA A 43 11.35 8.79 0.61
CA ALA A 43 11.50 10.19 1.04
C ALA A 43 12.83 10.84 0.66
N LEU A 44 13.95 10.10 0.74
CA LEU A 44 15.27 10.62 0.40
C LEU A 44 15.67 10.34 -1.05
N ARG A 45 15.09 9.32 -1.68
CA ARG A 45 15.50 8.84 -3.01
C ARG A 45 14.74 9.50 -4.16
N VAL A 46 13.58 10.08 -3.87
CA VAL A 46 12.89 10.96 -4.83
C VAL A 46 13.67 12.25 -5.08
N LEU A 47 14.51 12.68 -4.13
CA LEU A 47 15.40 13.83 -4.27
C LEU A 47 16.57 13.58 -5.23
N GLY A 48 17.12 14.64 -5.81
CA GLY A 48 18.28 14.59 -6.71
C GLY A 48 17.98 14.09 -8.13
N PRO A 49 18.94 14.12 -9.06
CA PRO A 49 18.72 13.68 -10.44
C PRO A 49 18.86 12.16 -10.65
N GLU A 50 19.35 11.40 -9.67
CA GLU A 50 19.67 9.99 -9.85
C GLU A 50 18.40 9.14 -10.07
N PRO A 51 18.38 8.24 -11.08
CA PRO A 51 17.26 7.34 -11.31
C PRO A 51 17.11 6.35 -10.17
N TRP A 52 15.87 6.01 -9.84
CA TRP A 52 15.55 5.13 -8.73
C TRP A 52 14.23 4.40 -8.95
N ASN A 53 14.29 3.08 -9.10
CA ASN A 53 13.12 2.22 -9.16
C ASN A 53 13.16 1.27 -7.97
N VAL A 54 12.13 1.29 -7.13
CA VAL A 54 12.07 0.47 -5.91
C VAL A 54 10.65 -0.01 -5.66
N ALA A 55 10.53 -1.23 -5.12
CA ALA A 55 9.27 -1.83 -4.71
C ALA A 55 9.43 -2.53 -3.36
N TYR A 56 8.48 -2.38 -2.44
CA TYR A 56 8.55 -2.98 -1.11
C TYR A 56 7.20 -3.01 -0.40
N VAL A 57 7.12 -3.84 0.64
CA VAL A 57 6.00 -3.81 1.59
C VAL A 57 6.32 -2.78 2.67
N GLU A 58 5.33 -2.00 3.09
CA GLU A 58 5.45 -1.09 4.25
C GLU A 58 4.24 -1.25 5.20
N PRO A 59 4.44 -1.89 6.37
CA PRO A 59 3.47 -1.83 7.47
C PRO A 59 3.31 -0.38 7.93
N SER A 60 2.13 0.19 7.69
CA SER A 60 1.85 1.61 7.88
C SER A 60 0.91 1.82 9.06
N VAL A 61 1.35 2.61 10.04
CA VAL A 61 0.64 2.87 11.31
C VAL A 61 -0.05 4.24 11.26
N ARG A 62 -1.36 4.24 11.40
CA ARG A 62 -2.22 5.43 11.52
C ARG A 62 -3.05 5.26 12.79
N THR A 63 -2.58 5.84 13.88
CA THR A 63 -3.19 5.71 15.22
C THR A 63 -4.68 6.04 15.21
N ASP A 64 -5.06 7.12 14.52
CA ASP A 64 -6.43 7.65 14.50
C ASP A 64 -7.43 6.73 13.75
N ASP A 65 -6.92 5.80 12.93
CA ASP A 65 -7.72 4.82 12.20
C ASP A 65 -8.04 3.57 13.02
N GLY A 66 -7.48 3.42 14.23
CA GLY A 66 -7.69 2.25 15.09
C GLY A 66 -9.14 2.04 15.52
N ARG A 67 -9.63 0.79 15.47
CA ARG A 67 -11.04 0.45 15.78
C ARG A 67 -11.21 -0.80 16.63
N TYR A 68 -10.25 -1.10 17.52
CA TYR A 68 -10.30 -2.21 18.49
C TYR A 68 -10.67 -3.58 17.88
N GLY A 69 -10.39 -3.81 16.60
CA GLY A 69 -10.72 -5.06 15.92
C GLY A 69 -12.21 -5.26 15.58
N ASP A 70 -13.04 -4.22 15.71
CA ASP A 70 -14.49 -4.26 15.45
C ASP A 70 -14.87 -3.78 14.05
N ASN A 71 -14.04 -2.93 13.43
CA ASN A 71 -14.31 -2.44 12.08
C ASN A 71 -13.86 -3.45 11.01
N PRO A 72 -14.65 -3.67 9.94
CA PRO A 72 -14.29 -4.61 8.89
C PRO A 72 -13.20 -4.11 7.93
N ASN A 73 -12.92 -2.80 7.89
CA ASN A 73 -12.07 -2.17 6.85
C ASN A 73 -11.04 -1.15 7.37
N ARG A 74 -11.18 -0.66 8.61
CA ARG A 74 -10.27 0.32 9.23
C ARG A 74 -9.42 -0.34 10.31
N LEU A 75 -8.12 -0.04 10.26
CA LEU A 75 -7.08 -0.64 11.06
C LEU A 75 -6.10 0.44 11.53
N GLN A 76 -5.56 0.32 12.75
CA GLN A 76 -4.45 1.19 13.16
C GLN A 76 -3.17 0.89 12.36
N GLN A 77 -2.96 -0.38 11.97
CA GLN A 77 -1.85 -0.77 11.10
C GLN A 77 -2.40 -1.54 9.89
N HIS A 78 -2.06 -1.07 8.70
CA HIS A 78 -2.39 -1.72 7.43
C HIS A 78 -1.12 -1.94 6.60
N THR A 79 -1.20 -2.75 5.56
CA THR A 79 -0.04 -3.14 4.76
C THR A 79 -0.10 -2.44 3.41
N GLN A 80 0.84 -1.53 3.21
CA GLN A 80 1.04 -0.93 1.89
C GLN A 80 2.00 -1.79 1.08
N PHE A 81 1.77 -1.85 -0.23
CA PHE A 81 2.83 -2.16 -1.18
C PHE A 81 3.21 -0.86 -1.87
N GLN A 82 4.46 -0.47 -1.76
CA GLN A 82 4.98 0.81 -2.20
C GLN A 82 5.87 0.61 -3.41
N VAL A 83 5.67 1.44 -4.43
CA VAL A 83 6.52 1.49 -5.62
C VAL A 83 6.90 2.93 -5.91
N ILE A 84 8.17 3.15 -6.23
CA ILE A 84 8.66 4.40 -6.82
C ILE A 84 9.30 4.08 -8.16
N LEU A 85 8.92 4.85 -9.19
CA LEU A 85 9.55 4.86 -10.50
C LEU A 85 10.11 6.25 -10.77
N LYS A 86 11.43 6.34 -10.92
CA LYS A 86 12.13 7.60 -11.18
C LYS A 86 13.20 7.39 -12.26
N PRO A 87 13.10 8.07 -13.42
CA PRO A 87 12.02 8.98 -13.82
C PRO A 87 10.69 8.25 -14.12
N ASP A 88 9.63 9.02 -14.39
CA ASP A 88 8.40 8.51 -14.99
C ASP A 88 8.71 7.68 -16.26
N PRO A 89 8.25 6.41 -16.36
CA PRO A 89 8.44 5.57 -17.54
C PRO A 89 7.60 5.97 -18.76
N GLY A 90 6.63 6.88 -18.61
CA GLY A 90 5.76 7.37 -19.70
C GLY A 90 4.48 6.56 -19.92
N ASN A 91 4.38 5.34 -19.37
CA ASN A 91 3.15 4.54 -19.32
C ASN A 91 2.87 3.90 -17.95
N PRO A 92 3.05 4.61 -16.82
CA PRO A 92 3.03 3.98 -15.50
C PRO A 92 1.63 3.47 -15.09
N GLN A 93 0.55 4.03 -15.64
CA GLN A 93 -0.82 3.51 -15.45
C GLN A 93 -1.02 2.13 -16.12
N GLU A 94 -0.46 1.91 -17.30
CA GLU A 94 -0.55 0.62 -18.00
C GLU A 94 0.22 -0.46 -17.23
N ILE A 95 1.43 -0.13 -16.79
CA ILE A 95 2.24 -1.00 -15.93
C ILE A 95 1.49 -1.32 -14.63
N TYR A 96 0.88 -0.32 -13.99
CA TYR A 96 0.07 -0.56 -12.81
C TYR A 96 -1.12 -1.51 -13.09
N LEU A 97 -1.89 -1.31 -14.16
CA LEU A 97 -3.02 -2.17 -14.49
C LEU A 97 -2.58 -3.62 -14.76
N GLU A 98 -1.47 -3.81 -15.47
CA GLU A 98 -0.87 -5.14 -15.66
C GLU A 98 -0.49 -5.81 -14.33
N SER A 99 -0.06 -5.03 -13.33
CA SER A 99 0.22 -5.55 -11.99
C SER A 99 -1.04 -6.09 -11.32
N LEU A 100 -2.19 -5.41 -11.45
CA LEU A 100 -3.47 -5.88 -10.95
C LEU A 100 -3.91 -7.16 -11.66
N PHE A 101 -3.71 -7.24 -12.98
CA PHE A 101 -4.02 -8.44 -13.76
C PHE A 101 -3.16 -9.64 -13.35
N ALA A 102 -1.91 -9.41 -12.98
CA ALA A 102 -1.05 -10.45 -12.42
C ALA A 102 -1.56 -11.00 -11.07
N LEU A 103 -2.34 -10.23 -10.31
CA LEU A 103 -3.01 -10.68 -9.08
C LEU A 103 -4.29 -11.48 -9.35
N GLY A 104 -4.75 -11.53 -10.60
CA GLY A 104 -5.98 -12.20 -11.01
C GLY A 104 -7.19 -11.28 -11.12
N ILE A 105 -7.04 -9.95 -10.96
CA ILE A 105 -8.10 -8.98 -11.27
C ILE A 105 -8.34 -9.02 -12.77
N LYS A 106 -9.60 -9.15 -13.20
CA LYS A 106 -9.97 -9.13 -14.61
C LYS A 106 -10.78 -7.89 -14.93
N ARG A 107 -10.38 -7.21 -16.01
CA ARG A 107 -11.05 -5.99 -16.48
C ARG A 107 -12.52 -6.20 -16.85
N GLU A 108 -12.89 -7.40 -17.29
CA GLU A 108 -14.29 -7.68 -17.65
C GLU A 108 -15.19 -7.93 -16.42
N GLU A 109 -14.59 -8.25 -15.27
CA GLU A 109 -15.30 -8.62 -14.04
C GLU A 109 -15.32 -7.47 -13.02
N HIS A 110 -14.41 -6.49 -13.13
CA HIS A 110 -14.26 -5.38 -12.17
C HIS A 110 -14.26 -4.00 -12.83
N ASP A 111 -14.86 -3.03 -12.15
CA ASP A 111 -14.89 -1.63 -12.55
C ASP A 111 -13.70 -0.87 -11.94
N ILE A 112 -12.67 -0.61 -12.76
CA ILE A 112 -11.47 0.13 -12.37
C ILE A 112 -11.58 1.59 -12.84
N ARG A 113 -11.49 2.54 -11.92
CA ARG A 113 -11.58 3.98 -12.20
C ARG A 113 -10.40 4.74 -11.62
N PHE A 114 -9.90 5.70 -12.39
CA PHE A 114 -8.93 6.69 -11.93
C PHE A 114 -9.68 7.98 -11.65
N VAL A 115 -9.71 8.39 -10.39
CA VAL A 115 -10.38 9.61 -9.92
C VAL A 115 -9.29 10.61 -9.57
N GLU A 116 -9.32 11.80 -10.19
CA GLU A 116 -8.31 12.84 -9.91
C GLU A 116 -8.33 13.23 -8.45
N ASP A 117 -7.16 13.14 -7.81
CA ASP A 117 -6.95 13.60 -6.44
C ASP A 117 -5.51 14.07 -6.27
N ASN A 118 -5.33 15.28 -5.75
CA ASN A 118 -4.02 15.86 -5.52
C ASN A 118 -3.52 15.45 -4.14
N TRP A 119 -2.28 14.99 -4.06
CA TRP A 119 -1.69 14.54 -2.81
C TRP A 119 -0.76 15.60 -2.22
N GLU A 120 -0.90 15.85 -0.92
CA GLU A 120 -0.02 16.73 -0.16
C GLU A 120 0.34 16.10 1.19
N SER A 121 1.61 16.17 1.56
CA SER A 121 2.11 15.87 2.90
C SER A 121 2.90 17.05 3.44
N PRO A 122 2.27 17.92 4.27
CA PRO A 122 2.94 19.06 4.87
C PRO A 122 4.15 18.65 5.72
N ALA A 123 4.07 17.51 6.41
CA ALA A 123 5.16 17.00 7.27
C ALA A 123 6.43 16.65 6.48
N LEU A 124 6.28 16.25 5.20
CA LEU A 124 7.40 15.94 4.31
C LEU A 124 7.76 17.12 3.39
N GLY A 125 7.02 18.24 3.47
CA GLY A 125 7.13 19.33 2.50
C GLY A 125 6.99 18.84 1.06
N ALA A 126 6.12 17.85 0.84
CA ALA A 126 5.98 17.11 -0.39
C ALA A 126 4.56 17.23 -0.94
N TRP A 127 4.44 17.36 -2.26
CA TRP A 127 3.15 17.38 -2.93
C TRP A 127 3.28 16.83 -4.35
N GLY A 128 2.17 16.36 -4.89
CA GLY A 128 2.10 15.78 -6.22
C GLY A 128 0.70 15.79 -6.81
N LEU A 129 0.64 15.66 -8.13
CA LEU A 129 -0.61 15.45 -8.87
C LEU A 129 -0.88 13.95 -8.92
N GLY A 130 -2.14 13.53 -8.84
CA GLY A 130 -2.40 12.12 -8.68
C GLY A 130 -3.80 11.67 -9.04
N TRP A 131 -4.00 10.38 -8.81
CA TRP A 131 -5.27 9.70 -8.91
C TRP A 131 -5.44 8.73 -7.76
N GLU A 132 -6.64 8.70 -7.20
CA GLU A 132 -7.13 7.53 -6.49
C GLU A 132 -7.58 6.49 -7.51
N VAL A 133 -7.18 5.24 -7.32
CA VAL A 133 -7.69 4.12 -8.10
C VAL A 133 -8.75 3.39 -7.29
N TRP A 134 -9.95 3.33 -7.86
CA TRP A 134 -11.11 2.66 -7.29
C TRP A 134 -11.37 1.34 -8.03
N LEU A 135 -11.60 0.27 -7.27
CA LEU A 135 -12.01 -1.06 -7.74
C LEU A 135 -13.37 -1.38 -7.11
N ASP A 136 -14.41 -1.54 -7.92
CA ASP A 136 -15.79 -1.87 -7.47
C ASP A 136 -16.33 -0.96 -6.36
N GLY A 137 -15.98 0.33 -6.41
CA GLY A 137 -16.43 1.31 -5.43
C GLY A 137 -15.63 1.34 -4.12
N GLN A 138 -14.46 0.70 -4.08
CA GLN A 138 -13.47 0.84 -3.01
C GLN A 138 -12.15 1.35 -3.57
N GLU A 139 -11.59 2.40 -2.95
CA GLU A 139 -10.25 2.90 -3.24
C GLU A 139 -9.19 1.86 -2.85
N ILE A 140 -8.37 1.41 -3.81
CA ILE A 140 -7.37 0.35 -3.62
C ILE A 140 -5.92 0.83 -3.79
N THR A 141 -5.70 1.99 -4.39
CA THR A 141 -4.35 2.49 -4.67
C THR A 141 -4.35 4.00 -4.77
N GLN A 142 -3.31 4.63 -4.21
CA GLN A 142 -2.96 6.02 -4.48
C GLN A 142 -1.87 6.07 -5.56
N PHE A 143 -2.05 6.93 -6.54
CA PHE A 143 -1.09 7.18 -7.61
C PHE A 143 -0.65 8.65 -7.55
N THR A 144 0.64 8.94 -7.41
CA THR A 144 1.14 10.31 -7.17
C THR A 144 2.36 10.61 -8.02
N TYR A 145 2.37 11.74 -8.72
CA TYR A 145 3.53 12.31 -9.42
C TYR A 145 4.12 13.39 -8.54
N PHE A 146 5.21 13.08 -7.84
CA PHE A 146 5.85 14.05 -6.97
C PHE A 146 6.40 15.23 -7.76
N GLN A 147 5.86 16.42 -7.47
CA GLN A 147 6.39 17.68 -7.98
C GLN A 147 7.44 18.25 -7.04
N GLN A 148 7.24 18.03 -5.74
CA GLN A 148 8.12 18.53 -4.69
C GLN A 148 8.29 17.49 -3.58
N ALA A 149 9.46 17.45 -2.96
CA ALA A 149 9.69 16.76 -1.68
C ALA A 149 10.72 17.52 -0.84
N GLY A 150 10.54 17.57 0.48
CA GLY A 150 11.45 18.29 1.37
C GLY A 150 11.57 19.78 1.08
N GLY A 151 10.55 20.40 0.47
CA GLY A 151 10.62 21.80 0.02
C GLY A 151 11.39 22.04 -1.29
N LEU A 152 11.84 20.98 -1.97
CA LEU A 152 12.62 21.06 -3.20
C LEU A 152 11.82 20.54 -4.39
N GLU A 153 11.83 21.28 -5.50
CA GLU A 153 11.29 20.81 -6.78
C GLU A 153 12.10 19.60 -7.27
N LEU A 154 11.39 18.60 -7.81
CA LEU A 154 12.00 17.35 -8.26
C LEU A 154 12.27 17.37 -9.76
N GLU A 155 13.52 17.12 -10.13
CA GLU A 155 13.92 16.90 -11.51
C GLU A 155 14.90 15.72 -11.59
N PRO A 156 14.49 14.54 -12.12
CA PRO A 156 13.19 14.26 -12.73
C PRO A 156 12.06 13.97 -11.73
N VAL A 157 10.81 14.10 -12.19
CA VAL A 157 9.60 13.69 -11.45
C VAL A 157 9.64 12.19 -11.13
N SER A 158 9.18 11.84 -9.93
CA SER A 158 9.01 10.47 -9.48
C SER A 158 7.54 10.09 -9.47
N VAL A 159 7.23 8.88 -9.93
CA VAL A 159 5.89 8.30 -9.82
C VAL A 159 5.86 7.38 -8.61
N GLU A 160 4.91 7.63 -7.72
CA GLU A 160 4.57 6.81 -6.57
C GLU A 160 3.29 6.03 -6.83
N ILE A 161 3.32 4.74 -6.52
CA ILE A 161 2.17 3.84 -6.59
C ILE A 161 2.09 3.13 -5.25
N THR A 162 1.02 3.39 -4.50
CA THR A 162 0.83 2.88 -3.14
C THR A 162 -0.44 2.04 -3.08
N TYR A 163 -0.28 0.72 -3.04
CA TYR A 163 -1.38 -0.24 -3.00
C TYR A 163 -1.83 -0.46 -1.56
N GLY A 164 -3.15 -0.42 -1.31
CA GLY A 164 -3.77 -0.91 -0.09
C GLY A 164 -4.04 -2.40 -0.18
N LEU A 165 -3.13 -3.24 0.33
CA LEU A 165 -3.19 -4.68 0.10
C LEU A 165 -4.43 -5.34 0.67
N GLU A 166 -4.85 -4.97 1.88
CA GLU A 166 -6.04 -5.52 2.51
C GLU A 166 -7.28 -5.31 1.63
N ARG A 167 -7.47 -4.11 1.08
CA ARG A 167 -8.62 -3.77 0.22
C ARG A 167 -8.61 -4.55 -1.09
N ILE A 168 -7.45 -4.68 -1.73
CA ILE A 168 -7.28 -5.50 -2.94
C ILE A 168 -7.64 -6.96 -2.67
N VAL A 169 -7.15 -7.50 -1.55
CA VAL A 169 -7.36 -8.91 -1.20
C VAL A 169 -8.79 -9.18 -0.80
N LEU A 170 -9.46 -8.25 -0.10
CA LEU A 170 -10.90 -8.34 0.19
C LEU A 170 -11.73 -8.52 -1.08
N ALA A 171 -11.49 -7.66 -2.08
CA ALA A 171 -12.19 -7.72 -3.35
C ALA A 171 -11.91 -9.04 -4.08
N LEU A 172 -10.65 -9.47 -4.14
CA LEU A 172 -10.25 -10.72 -4.81
C LEU A 172 -10.78 -11.99 -4.14
N GLN A 173 -10.80 -12.02 -2.81
CA GLN A 173 -11.26 -13.19 -2.05
C GLN A 173 -12.77 -13.17 -1.79
N GLY A 174 -13.47 -12.07 -2.10
CA GLY A 174 -14.90 -11.91 -1.86
C GLY A 174 -15.26 -12.00 -0.38
N LYS A 175 -14.45 -11.36 0.49
CA LYS A 175 -14.65 -11.35 1.96
C LYS A 175 -15.25 -10.01 2.38
N ASP A 176 -16.06 -10.03 3.45
CA ASP A 176 -16.72 -8.83 3.97
C ASP A 176 -15.87 -8.04 4.99
N ALA A 177 -14.86 -8.68 5.59
CA ALA A 177 -14.01 -8.09 6.61
C ALA A 177 -12.56 -8.53 6.49
N VAL A 178 -11.62 -7.60 6.76
CA VAL A 178 -10.18 -7.86 6.66
C VAL A 178 -9.74 -9.05 7.52
N TRP A 179 -10.42 -9.28 8.64
CA TRP A 179 -10.14 -10.37 9.57
C TRP A 179 -10.30 -11.77 8.95
N ASP A 180 -11.15 -11.90 7.94
CA ASP A 180 -11.48 -13.17 7.28
C ASP A 180 -10.61 -13.45 6.03
N ILE A 181 -9.69 -12.54 5.71
CA ILE A 181 -8.72 -12.71 4.64
C ILE A 181 -7.86 -13.94 4.94
N ASP A 182 -7.75 -14.82 3.94
CA ASP A 182 -6.85 -15.98 4.00
C ASP A 182 -5.40 -15.49 3.80
N TRP A 183 -4.60 -15.60 4.86
CA TRP A 183 -3.18 -15.22 4.85
C TRP A 183 -2.33 -16.25 4.11
N LEU A 184 -2.58 -17.52 4.42
CA LEU A 184 -2.02 -18.67 3.69
C LEU A 184 -3.06 -19.23 2.73
N ASP A 185 -2.59 -19.85 1.65
CA ASP A 185 -3.43 -20.71 0.83
C ASP A 185 -4.03 -21.81 1.73
N PRO A 186 -5.37 -21.97 1.78
CA PRO A 186 -6.02 -23.00 2.59
C PRO A 186 -5.51 -24.42 2.31
N ALA A 187 -4.97 -24.68 1.13
CA ALA A 187 -4.33 -25.96 0.78
C ALA A 187 -3.01 -26.20 1.55
N ASN A 188 -2.34 -25.15 2.00
CA ASN A 188 -1.09 -25.20 2.78
C ASN A 188 -1.29 -25.02 4.29
N GLY A 189 -2.51 -24.67 4.72
CA GLY A 189 -2.88 -24.48 6.11
C GLY A 189 -3.92 -23.37 6.27
N LYS A 190 -4.69 -23.42 7.37
CA LYS A 190 -5.64 -22.37 7.70
C LYS A 190 -4.96 -21.34 8.61
N LEU A 191 -4.72 -20.15 8.08
CA LEU A 191 -4.29 -18.98 8.83
C LEU A 191 -4.92 -17.74 8.18
N THR A 192 -5.65 -16.97 8.98
CA THR A 192 -6.31 -15.75 8.53
C THR A 192 -5.57 -14.50 8.97
N TYR A 193 -5.88 -13.36 8.37
CA TYR A 193 -5.37 -12.06 8.82
C TYR A 193 -5.77 -11.78 10.28
N GLY A 194 -6.99 -12.19 10.68
CA GLY A 194 -7.47 -12.06 12.05
C GLY A 194 -6.65 -12.83 13.07
N ASP A 195 -6.18 -14.04 12.71
CA ASP A 195 -5.32 -14.86 13.58
C ASP A 195 -3.97 -14.17 13.88
N ILE A 196 -3.49 -13.33 12.95
CA ILE A 196 -2.20 -12.64 13.06
C ILE A 196 -2.34 -11.27 13.74
N PHE A 197 -3.30 -10.46 13.30
CA PHE A 197 -3.31 -9.03 13.61
C PHE A 197 -4.44 -8.58 14.54
N ARG A 198 -5.53 -9.33 14.69
CA ARG A 198 -6.71 -8.84 15.42
C ARG A 198 -6.41 -8.52 16.88
N ARG A 199 -5.61 -9.36 17.54
CA ARG A 199 -5.17 -9.11 18.91
C ARG A 199 -4.30 -7.85 19.00
N ALA A 200 -3.36 -7.69 18.06
CA ALA A 200 -2.48 -6.53 18.01
C ALA A 200 -3.28 -5.25 17.78
N GLU A 201 -4.29 -5.25 16.90
CA GLU A 201 -5.20 -4.12 16.71
C GLU A 201 -5.86 -3.68 18.02
N VAL A 202 -6.42 -4.62 18.79
CA VAL A 202 -7.05 -4.34 20.10
C VAL A 202 -6.04 -3.74 21.07
N GLU A 203 -4.87 -4.37 21.22
CA GLU A 203 -3.85 -3.95 22.19
C GLU A 203 -3.24 -2.59 21.82
N HIS A 204 -2.98 -2.33 20.53
CA HIS A 204 -2.50 -1.03 20.06
C HIS A 204 -3.55 0.07 20.22
N CYS A 205 -4.82 -0.18 19.88
CA CYS A 205 -5.89 0.80 20.11
C CYS A 205 -6.00 1.15 21.60
N THR A 206 -5.98 0.14 22.47
CA THR A 206 -6.01 0.35 23.93
C THR A 206 -4.82 1.20 24.38
N TYR A 207 -3.63 0.92 23.87
CA TYR A 207 -2.46 1.71 24.20
C TYR A 207 -2.60 3.16 23.72
N TYR A 208 -2.90 3.38 22.44
CA TYR A 208 -2.94 4.72 21.84
C TYR A 208 -4.04 5.61 22.42
N PHE A 209 -5.20 5.06 22.77
CA PHE A 209 -6.35 5.84 23.18
C PHE A 209 -6.57 5.89 24.69
N ASP A 210 -6.20 4.84 25.42
CA ASP A 210 -6.60 4.68 26.82
C ASP A 210 -5.43 4.71 27.81
N VAL A 211 -4.21 4.39 27.38
CA VAL A 211 -3.08 4.12 28.31
C VAL A 211 -1.86 5.00 28.06
N ALA A 212 -1.61 5.46 26.84
CA ALA A 212 -0.40 6.20 26.50
C ALA A 212 -0.21 7.44 27.37
N ASP A 213 0.99 7.59 27.92
CA ASP A 213 1.37 8.77 28.69
C ASP A 213 1.63 9.94 27.75
N VAL A 214 0.85 11.00 27.91
CA VAL A 214 0.92 12.23 27.12
C VAL A 214 1.77 13.31 27.78
N GLU A 215 2.13 13.15 29.06
CA GLU A 215 2.87 14.13 29.86
C GLU A 215 4.34 13.74 30.10
N GLY A 216 4.77 12.58 29.57
CA GLY A 216 6.11 12.00 29.74
C GLY A 216 7.28 12.92 29.42
#